data_AF-A0A2N2JGG7-F1
#
_entry.id   AF-A0A2N2JGG7-F1
#
_cell.length_a   1.000
_cell.length_b   1.000
_cell.length_c   1.000
_cell.angle_alpha   90.00
_cell.angle_beta   90.00
_cell.angle_gamma   90.00
#
_symmetry.space_group_name_H-M   'P 1'
#
loop_
_entity.id
_entity.type
_entity.pdbx_description
1 polymer ?
#
loop_
_entity_poly.entity_id
_entity_poly.type
_entity_poly.pdbx_seq_one_letter_code
_entity_poly.pdbx_strand_id
1 'polypeptide(L)'
;MPTQTRIVTPGPRDMTVRAEGGAILPIPPGWELLPPGDAGLTRRVKALGPTWTVEVERGRKRFSRGVWAPAEQIAKARRAVERTRATPEYAHRLEADRARRGRAQDAYVIDFTRHVEAFLAFHPTHAALGRVMAERIAAHATPVGSGTVARTARIPVAERAEAAVIAWLRHQTTAYDQMHIPRIQGMRREVRRKLAQRSRDLLTRYRRGEAPDPECPLALALAKPPKAERVRATPTPRPARVPVAAPTATVTPASGAQPAEAVAPGAGAHESAIRPAVARPTPPVQRSVKAPEDPREAKQRAVRERMLRRRGGG
;
A
#
# COMPACT_ATOMS: atom_id res chain seq x y z
N MET A 1 11.94 -35.05 -14.04
CA MET A 1 11.42 -33.75 -13.59
C MET A 1 11.48 -33.70 -12.07
N PRO A 2 12.00 -32.65 -11.43
CA PRO A 2 11.98 -32.59 -9.97
C PRO A 2 10.53 -32.52 -9.47
N THR A 3 10.21 -33.36 -8.49
CA THR A 3 8.87 -33.50 -7.91
C THR A 3 8.65 -32.59 -6.69
N GLN A 4 9.68 -31.87 -6.25
CA GLN A 4 9.68 -31.13 -5.00
C GLN A 4 9.81 -29.61 -5.20
N THR A 5 8.94 -28.87 -4.50
CA THR A 5 9.06 -27.41 -4.33
C THR A 5 10.18 -27.10 -3.33
N ARG A 6 11.04 -26.13 -3.66
CA ARG A 6 12.22 -25.78 -2.85
C ARG A 6 12.37 -24.28 -2.69
N ILE A 7 12.96 -23.85 -1.58
CA ILE A 7 13.55 -22.52 -1.43
C ILE A 7 15.04 -22.69 -1.66
N VAL A 8 15.62 -21.84 -2.51
CA VAL A 8 17.01 -21.93 -2.95
C VAL A 8 17.64 -20.55 -2.96
N THR A 9 18.96 -20.46 -2.94
CA THR A 9 19.70 -19.22 -3.17
C THR A 9 20.38 -19.27 -4.55
N PRO A 10 20.80 -18.12 -5.12
CA PRO A 10 21.53 -18.12 -6.40
C PRO A 10 22.78 -19.00 -6.33
N GLY A 11 22.96 -19.85 -7.34
CA GLY A 11 24.16 -20.68 -7.46
C GLY A 11 25.39 -19.87 -7.90
N PRO A 12 26.60 -20.44 -7.77
CA PRO A 12 27.84 -19.77 -8.15
C PRO A 12 28.07 -19.69 -9.66
N ARG A 13 27.30 -20.46 -10.46
CA ARG A 13 27.37 -20.47 -11.94
C ARG A 13 26.00 -20.19 -12.53
N ASP A 14 25.98 -19.76 -13.78
CA ASP A 14 24.74 -19.64 -14.54
C ASP A 14 23.97 -20.95 -14.56
N MET A 15 22.65 -20.84 -14.53
CA MET A 15 21.72 -21.98 -14.51
C MET A 15 21.92 -22.96 -13.34
N THR A 16 22.46 -22.49 -12.21
CA THR A 16 22.56 -23.28 -10.97
C THR A 16 21.92 -22.56 -9.79
N VAL A 17 21.44 -23.33 -8.83
CA VAL A 17 20.90 -22.84 -7.56
C VAL A 17 21.54 -23.59 -6.39
N ARG A 18 21.57 -22.98 -5.22
CA ARG A 18 22.06 -23.62 -3.99
C ARG A 18 20.86 -23.98 -3.09
N ALA A 19 20.73 -25.25 -2.76
CA ALA A 19 19.69 -25.76 -1.87
C ALA A 19 20.02 -25.52 -0.39
N GLU A 20 19.07 -25.79 0.50
CA GLU A 20 19.14 -25.53 1.95
C GLU A 20 20.26 -26.28 2.70
N GLY A 21 20.92 -27.26 2.07
CA GLY A 21 22.11 -27.94 2.62
C GLY A 21 23.44 -27.51 1.98
N GLY A 22 23.47 -26.42 1.23
CA GLY A 22 24.67 -25.96 0.50
C GLY A 22 24.95 -26.72 -0.81
N ALA A 23 24.19 -27.77 -1.10
CA ALA A 23 24.27 -28.51 -2.36
C ALA A 23 23.94 -27.61 -3.56
N ILE A 24 24.80 -27.67 -4.59
CA ILE A 24 24.58 -26.97 -5.86
C ILE A 24 23.75 -27.88 -6.76
N LEU A 25 22.59 -27.39 -7.17
CA LEU A 25 21.69 -28.10 -8.08
C LEU A 25 21.68 -27.40 -9.44
N PRO A 26 21.84 -28.13 -10.55
CA PRO A 26 21.55 -27.58 -11.87
C PRO A 26 20.05 -27.33 -11.99
N ILE A 27 19.69 -26.27 -12.69
CA ILE A 27 18.29 -26.02 -13.05
C ILE A 27 17.84 -27.11 -14.03
N PRO A 28 16.68 -27.74 -13.81
CA PRO A 28 16.20 -28.77 -14.70
C PRO A 28 16.01 -28.24 -16.13
N PRO A 29 16.27 -29.07 -17.16
CA PRO A 29 15.98 -28.71 -18.54
C PRO A 29 14.51 -28.29 -18.72
N GLY A 30 14.27 -27.25 -19.52
CA GLY A 30 12.93 -26.72 -19.80
C GLY A 30 12.33 -25.88 -18.67
N TRP A 31 13.10 -25.53 -17.65
CA TRP A 31 12.68 -24.58 -16.61
C TRP A 31 13.10 -23.16 -16.98
N GLU A 32 12.22 -22.20 -16.70
CA GLU A 32 12.45 -20.78 -16.91
C GLU A 32 12.30 -20.02 -15.58
N LEU A 33 12.98 -18.87 -15.50
CA LEU A 33 12.86 -17.98 -14.35
C LEU A 33 11.68 -17.04 -14.54
N LEU A 34 10.66 -17.18 -13.71
CA LEU A 34 9.64 -16.17 -13.54
C LEU A 34 10.21 -15.02 -12.68
N PRO A 35 10.42 -13.81 -13.23
CA PRO A 35 10.89 -12.68 -12.44
C PRO A 35 9.85 -12.27 -11.38
N PRO A 36 10.29 -11.64 -10.27
CA PRO A 36 9.39 -11.13 -9.25
C PRO A 36 8.55 -9.95 -9.79
N GLY A 37 7.30 -9.82 -9.33
CA GLY A 37 6.46 -8.66 -9.60
C GLY A 37 4.97 -8.98 -9.62
N ASP A 38 4.56 -9.95 -10.44
CA ASP A 38 3.15 -10.32 -10.56
C ASP A 38 2.77 -11.44 -9.58
N ALA A 39 2.29 -11.04 -8.41
CA ALA A 39 1.87 -11.96 -7.36
C ALA A 39 0.69 -12.87 -7.78
N GLY A 40 -0.12 -12.47 -8.77
CA GLY A 40 -1.20 -13.30 -9.30
C GLY A 40 -0.66 -14.42 -10.19
N LEU A 41 0.30 -14.08 -11.05
CA LEU A 41 1.01 -15.04 -11.89
C LEU A 41 1.84 -16.02 -11.06
N THR A 42 2.63 -15.52 -10.11
CA THR A 42 3.45 -16.40 -9.24
C THR A 42 2.59 -17.37 -8.44
N ARG A 43 1.44 -16.94 -7.89
CA ARG A 43 0.51 -17.83 -7.17
C ARG A 43 -0.04 -18.94 -8.08
N ARG A 44 -0.39 -18.61 -9.32
CA ARG A 44 -0.88 -19.61 -10.28
C ARG A 44 0.21 -20.60 -10.70
N VAL A 45 1.44 -20.13 -10.94
CA VAL A 45 2.58 -21.02 -11.25
C VAL A 45 2.82 -22.00 -10.10
N LYS A 46 2.85 -21.52 -8.85
CA LYS A 46 3.02 -22.38 -7.66
C LYS A 46 1.89 -23.40 -7.47
N ALA A 47 0.69 -23.12 -7.96
CA ALA A 47 -0.44 -24.05 -7.89
C ALA A 47 -0.42 -25.12 -9.00
N LEU A 48 0.33 -24.90 -10.10
CA LEU A 48 0.39 -25.84 -11.23
C LEU A 48 1.39 -26.97 -11.04
N GLY A 49 2.34 -26.84 -10.10
CA GLY A 49 3.30 -27.90 -9.83
C GLY A 49 4.51 -27.45 -9.01
N PRO A 50 5.57 -28.29 -8.97
CA PRO A 50 6.80 -28.02 -8.23
C PRO A 50 7.52 -26.76 -8.73
N THR A 51 7.98 -25.92 -7.81
CA THR A 51 8.71 -24.68 -8.14
C THR A 51 9.90 -24.47 -7.23
N TRP A 52 10.95 -23.81 -7.70
CA TRP A 52 12.09 -23.40 -6.88
C TRP A 52 12.10 -21.88 -6.71
N THR A 53 11.81 -21.41 -5.48
CA THR A 53 11.80 -19.96 -5.17
C THR A 53 13.21 -19.52 -4.80
N VAL A 54 13.75 -18.55 -5.53
CA VAL A 54 15.10 -18.02 -5.26
C VAL A 54 15.00 -16.89 -4.24
N GLU A 55 15.57 -17.07 -3.05
CA GLU A 55 15.61 -16.07 -2.00
C GLU A 55 17.04 -15.62 -1.69
N VAL A 56 17.21 -14.34 -1.34
CA VAL A 56 18.48 -13.74 -0.93
C VAL A 56 18.26 -12.92 0.34
N GLU A 57 19.14 -13.09 1.32
CA GLU A 57 19.13 -12.27 2.53
C GLU A 57 19.85 -10.94 2.29
N ARG A 58 19.22 -9.84 2.69
CA ARG A 58 19.84 -8.51 2.71
C ARG A 58 19.52 -7.84 4.05
N GLY A 59 20.51 -7.84 4.94
CA GLY A 59 20.32 -7.48 6.34
C GLY A 59 19.36 -8.45 7.03
N ARG A 60 18.35 -7.95 7.75
CA ARG A 60 17.34 -8.78 8.44
C ARG A 60 16.16 -9.20 7.56
N LYS A 61 16.22 -8.97 6.24
CA LYS A 61 15.09 -9.19 5.31
C LYS A 61 15.46 -10.18 4.21
N ARG A 62 14.51 -11.06 3.87
CA ARG A 62 14.58 -11.96 2.73
C ARG A 62 13.95 -11.32 1.50
N PHE A 63 14.62 -11.40 0.37
CA PHE A 63 14.20 -10.87 -0.92
C PHE A 63 14.10 -12.01 -1.94
N SER A 64 12.92 -12.15 -2.55
CA SER A 64 12.75 -13.09 -3.67
C SER A 64 13.36 -12.52 -4.94
N ARG A 65 14.22 -13.29 -5.61
CA ARG A 65 14.81 -13.00 -6.92
C ARG A 65 14.04 -13.61 -8.09
N GLY A 66 13.01 -14.41 -7.81
CA GLY A 66 12.14 -15.02 -8.82
C GLY A 66 11.81 -16.45 -8.46
N VAL A 67 11.07 -17.11 -9.35
CA VAL A 67 10.65 -18.51 -9.18
C VAL A 67 11.02 -19.28 -10.43
N TRP A 68 11.85 -20.30 -10.30
CA TRP A 68 12.08 -21.27 -11.36
C TRP A 68 10.94 -22.27 -11.39
N ALA A 69 10.40 -22.51 -12.58
CA ALA A 69 9.34 -23.48 -12.82
C ALA A 69 9.41 -23.97 -14.28
N PRO A 70 8.78 -25.10 -14.64
CA PRO A 70 8.68 -25.52 -16.02
C PRO A 70 8.11 -24.42 -16.92
N ALA A 71 8.74 -24.16 -18.07
CA ALA A 71 8.34 -23.13 -19.02
C ALA A 71 6.87 -23.28 -19.44
N GLU A 72 6.41 -24.51 -19.62
CA GLU A 72 5.01 -24.84 -19.94
C GLU A 72 4.03 -24.39 -18.84
N GLN A 73 4.39 -24.56 -17.56
CA GLN A 73 3.56 -24.12 -16.43
C GLN A 73 3.51 -22.60 -16.35
N ILE A 74 4.64 -21.92 -16.59
CA ILE A 74 4.71 -20.46 -16.67
C ILE A 74 3.81 -19.96 -17.82
N ALA A 75 3.93 -20.55 -19.01
CA ALA A 75 3.13 -20.19 -20.18
C ALA A 75 1.63 -20.43 -19.94
N LYS A 76 1.25 -21.58 -19.35
CA LYS A 76 -0.14 -21.90 -18.98
C LYS A 76 -0.69 -20.89 -17.96
N ALA A 77 0.08 -20.56 -16.93
CA ALA A 77 -0.31 -19.57 -15.94
C ALA A 77 -0.46 -18.17 -16.56
N ARG A 78 0.46 -17.74 -17.43
CA ARG A 78 0.36 -16.47 -18.16
C ARG A 78 -0.92 -16.39 -18.98
N ARG A 79 -1.23 -17.41 -19.79
CA ARG A 79 -2.47 -17.49 -20.58
C ARG A 79 -3.71 -17.39 -19.69
N ALA A 80 -3.71 -18.07 -18.54
CA ALA A 80 -4.84 -18.03 -17.61
C ALA A 80 -5.02 -16.66 -16.95
N VAL A 81 -3.92 -15.99 -16.57
CA VAL A 81 -3.96 -14.61 -16.05
C VAL A 81 -4.47 -13.65 -17.12
N GLU A 82 -3.94 -13.76 -18.35
CA GLU A 82 -4.31 -12.87 -19.45
C GLU A 82 -5.78 -13.02 -19.82
N ARG A 83 -6.28 -14.26 -19.91
CA ARG A 83 -7.71 -14.51 -20.11
C ARG A 83 -8.56 -13.86 -19.03
N THR A 84 -8.12 -13.92 -17.76
CA THR A 84 -8.83 -13.25 -16.66
C THR A 84 -8.81 -11.74 -16.85
N ARG A 85 -7.67 -11.15 -17.25
CA ARG A 85 -7.51 -9.70 -17.42
C ARG A 85 -8.27 -9.14 -18.62
N ALA A 86 -8.44 -9.93 -19.67
CA ALA A 86 -9.20 -9.56 -20.86
C ALA A 86 -10.72 -9.50 -20.62
N THR A 87 -11.22 -10.00 -19.48
CA THR A 87 -12.65 -9.94 -19.16
C THR A 87 -13.12 -8.54 -18.76
N PRO A 88 -14.26 -8.06 -19.27
CA PRO A 88 -14.86 -6.79 -18.84
C PRO A 88 -15.12 -6.75 -17.32
N GLU A 89 -15.48 -7.89 -16.72
CA GLU A 89 -15.72 -8.03 -15.29
C GLU A 89 -14.46 -7.72 -14.47
N TYR A 90 -13.27 -8.12 -14.96
CA TYR A 90 -12.01 -7.79 -14.32
C TYR A 90 -11.73 -6.28 -14.35
N ALA A 91 -11.94 -5.63 -15.50
CA ALA A 91 -11.77 -4.20 -15.67
C ALA A 91 -12.73 -3.41 -14.76
N HIS A 92 -14.02 -3.77 -14.78
CA HIS A 92 -15.04 -3.17 -13.94
C HIS A 92 -14.73 -3.33 -12.44
N ARG A 93 -14.28 -4.53 -12.03
CA ARG A 93 -13.86 -4.76 -10.64
C ARG A 93 -12.66 -3.90 -10.26
N LEU A 94 -11.67 -3.76 -11.14
CA LEU A 94 -10.48 -2.94 -10.87
C LEU A 94 -10.84 -1.47 -10.69
N GLU A 95 -11.75 -0.96 -11.51
CA GLU A 95 -12.28 0.40 -11.42
C GLU A 95 -13.09 0.61 -10.14
N ALA A 96 -14.03 -0.30 -9.84
CA ALA A 96 -14.80 -0.27 -8.60
C ALA A 96 -13.90 -0.31 -7.35
N ASP A 97 -12.84 -1.13 -7.37
CA ASP A 97 -11.83 -1.19 -6.30
C ASP A 97 -11.01 0.11 -6.20
N ARG A 98 -10.72 0.76 -7.34
CA ARG A 98 -10.04 2.06 -7.37
C ARG A 98 -10.95 3.15 -6.79
N ALA A 99 -12.20 3.21 -7.22
CA ALA A 99 -13.20 4.16 -6.75
C ALA A 99 -13.48 3.97 -5.25
N ARG A 100 -13.64 2.72 -4.78
CA ARG A 100 -13.81 2.42 -3.35
C ARG A 100 -12.61 2.90 -2.53
N ARG A 101 -11.38 2.67 -3.00
CA ARG A 101 -10.17 3.13 -2.32
C ARG A 101 -10.02 4.65 -2.34
N GLY A 102 -10.44 5.30 -3.43
CA GLY A 102 -10.53 6.76 -3.52
C GLY A 102 -11.45 7.31 -2.44
N ARG A 103 -12.70 6.84 -2.39
CA ARG A 103 -13.67 7.25 -1.35
C ARG A 103 -13.17 7.01 0.07
N ALA A 104 -12.55 5.84 0.32
CA ALA A 104 -11.98 5.53 1.63
C ALA A 104 -10.80 6.47 1.99
N GLN A 105 -10.00 6.85 1.00
CA GLN A 105 -8.93 7.83 1.19
C GLN A 105 -9.50 9.22 1.48
N ASP A 106 -10.52 9.66 0.74
CA ASP A 106 -11.15 10.97 0.96
C ASP A 106 -11.78 11.06 2.36
N ALA A 107 -12.54 10.03 2.75
CA ALA A 107 -13.10 9.92 4.09
C ALA A 107 -12.01 9.94 5.17
N TYR A 108 -10.89 9.24 4.92
CA TYR A 108 -9.74 9.24 5.82
C TYR A 108 -9.08 10.62 5.93
N VAL A 109 -8.93 11.36 4.83
CA VAL A 109 -8.36 12.72 4.86
C VAL A 109 -9.24 13.65 5.68
N ILE A 110 -10.56 13.59 5.50
CA ILE A 110 -11.52 14.39 6.27
C ILE A 110 -11.41 14.06 7.77
N ASP A 111 -11.45 12.78 8.12
CA ASP A 111 -11.35 12.32 9.52
C ASP A 111 -10.01 12.73 10.16
N PHE A 112 -8.91 12.54 9.44
CA PHE A 112 -7.58 12.95 9.88
C PHE A 112 -7.49 14.46 10.09
N THR A 113 -8.06 15.26 9.18
CA THR A 113 -8.07 16.73 9.30
C THR A 113 -8.83 17.17 10.54
N ARG A 114 -9.99 16.56 10.83
CA ARG A 114 -10.75 16.83 12.06
C ARG A 114 -9.96 16.49 13.32
N HIS A 115 -9.23 15.38 13.33
CA HIS A 115 -8.35 15.04 14.43
C HIS A 115 -7.18 16.04 14.59
N VAL A 116 -6.67 16.59 13.48
CA VAL A 116 -5.67 17.66 13.53
C VAL A 116 -6.28 18.94 14.11
N GLU A 117 -7.45 19.38 13.65
CA GLU A 117 -8.16 20.56 14.18
C GLU A 117 -8.44 20.42 15.68
N ALA A 118 -8.97 19.25 16.08
CA ALA A 118 -9.24 18.93 17.47
C ALA A 118 -7.96 18.95 18.32
N PHE A 119 -6.83 18.48 17.79
CA PHE A 119 -5.56 18.57 18.50
C PHE A 119 -5.02 20.01 18.58
N LEU A 120 -5.17 20.80 17.51
CA LEU A 120 -4.76 22.21 17.53
C LEU A 120 -5.52 22.97 18.62
N ALA A 121 -6.84 22.74 18.73
CA ALA A 121 -7.70 23.28 19.78
C ALA A 121 -7.60 24.81 19.94
N PHE A 122 -7.50 25.53 18.82
CA PHE A 122 -7.34 26.99 18.84
C PHE A 122 -8.58 27.68 19.39
N HIS A 123 -8.35 28.79 20.08
CA HIS A 123 -9.43 29.65 20.55
C HIS A 123 -10.31 30.11 19.37
N PRO A 124 -11.62 30.34 19.55
CA PRO A 124 -12.51 30.81 18.47
C PRO A 124 -11.98 31.98 17.64
N THR A 125 -11.27 32.93 18.27
CA THR A 125 -10.58 34.05 17.60
C THR A 125 -9.61 33.60 16.50
N HIS A 126 -8.97 32.43 16.69
CA HIS A 126 -7.99 31.84 15.78
C HIS A 126 -8.54 30.62 15.03
N ALA A 127 -9.86 30.37 15.05
CA ALA A 127 -10.46 29.17 14.46
C ALA A 127 -10.24 29.08 12.94
N ALA A 128 -10.25 30.23 12.23
CA ALA A 128 -9.94 30.26 10.81
C ALA A 128 -8.49 29.82 10.53
N LEU A 129 -7.55 30.31 11.35
CA LEU A 129 -6.13 29.93 11.25
C LEU A 129 -5.93 28.43 11.54
N GLY A 130 -6.62 27.90 12.56
CA GLY A 130 -6.57 26.48 12.92
C GLY A 130 -7.03 25.57 11.78
N ARG A 131 -8.11 25.94 11.08
CA ARG A 131 -8.62 25.22 9.90
C ARG A 131 -7.61 25.20 8.75
N VAL A 132 -7.11 26.37 8.36
CA VAL A 132 -6.07 26.49 7.30
C VAL A 132 -4.84 25.65 7.63
N MET A 133 -4.41 25.68 8.90
CA MET A 133 -3.27 24.91 9.35
C MET A 133 -3.54 23.40 9.29
N ALA A 134 -4.72 22.96 9.73
CA ALA A 134 -5.10 21.56 9.70
C ALA A 134 -5.15 21.00 8.27
N GLU A 135 -5.73 21.75 7.34
CA GLU A 135 -5.77 21.40 5.91
C GLU A 135 -4.36 21.24 5.33
N ARG A 136 -3.44 22.18 5.63
CA ARG A 136 -2.04 22.08 5.16
C ARG A 136 -1.31 20.86 5.73
N ILE A 137 -1.53 20.57 7.01
CA ILE A 137 -0.92 19.41 7.67
C ILE A 137 -1.47 18.12 7.06
N ALA A 138 -2.79 18.03 6.85
CA ALA A 138 -3.42 16.88 6.22
C ALA A 138 -2.92 16.68 4.79
N ALA A 139 -2.92 17.73 3.97
CA ALA A 139 -2.43 17.70 2.59
C ALA A 139 -0.99 17.18 2.48
N HIS A 140 -0.11 17.56 3.42
CA HIS A 140 1.26 17.05 3.46
C HIS A 140 1.36 15.62 4.01
N ALA A 141 0.56 15.27 5.02
CA ALA A 141 0.75 14.02 5.77
C ALA A 141 0.04 12.81 5.14
N THR A 142 -1.14 12.99 4.56
CA THR A 142 -2.01 11.89 4.09
C THR A 142 -1.67 11.26 2.73
N PRO A 143 -0.92 11.88 1.81
CA PRO A 143 -0.54 11.23 0.55
C PRO A 143 0.28 9.95 0.74
N VAL A 144 0.19 9.03 -0.23
CA VAL A 144 1.01 7.81 -0.24
C VAL A 144 2.47 8.19 -0.49
N GLY A 145 3.36 7.76 0.39
CA GLY A 145 4.79 8.06 0.25
C GLY A 145 5.23 9.42 0.81
N SER A 146 4.38 10.11 1.58
CA SER A 146 4.70 11.37 2.27
C SER A 146 5.85 11.26 3.30
N GLY A 147 6.26 10.05 3.67
CA GLY A 147 7.28 9.83 4.69
C GLY A 147 6.78 10.09 6.13
N THR A 148 5.47 10.29 6.31
CA THR A 148 4.86 10.51 7.62
C THR A 148 4.23 9.25 8.20
N VAL A 149 3.82 9.33 9.47
CA VAL A 149 3.13 8.23 10.17
C VAL A 149 1.62 8.19 9.92
N ALA A 150 1.05 9.15 9.17
CA ALA A 150 -0.40 9.36 9.08
C ALA A 150 -1.17 8.09 8.70
N ARG A 151 -0.65 7.24 7.81
CA ARG A 151 -1.36 6.03 7.34
C ARG A 151 -1.01 4.75 8.11
N THR A 152 -0.37 4.86 9.28
CA THR A 152 0.09 3.69 10.05
C THR A 152 -1.06 3.04 10.81
N ALA A 153 -1.50 1.86 10.36
CA ALA A 153 -2.66 1.17 10.94
C ALA A 153 -2.55 0.81 12.44
N ARG A 154 -1.32 0.66 12.98
CA ARG A 154 -1.08 0.27 14.38
C ARG A 154 -1.26 1.40 15.41
N ILE A 155 -1.28 2.66 14.97
CA ILE A 155 -1.35 3.83 15.85
C ILE A 155 -2.75 4.43 15.71
N PRO A 156 -3.47 4.80 16.77
CA PRO A 156 -4.76 5.49 16.65
C PRO A 156 -4.67 6.78 15.82
N VAL A 157 -5.75 7.13 15.10
CA VAL A 157 -5.76 8.30 14.21
C VAL A 157 -5.42 9.61 14.92
N ALA A 158 -5.93 9.80 16.14
CA ALA A 158 -5.64 10.97 16.97
C ALA A 158 -4.13 11.12 17.28
N GLU A 159 -3.47 10.04 17.70
CA GLU A 159 -2.02 10.04 17.96
C GLU A 159 -1.21 10.32 16.69
N ARG A 160 -1.67 9.84 15.53
CA ARG A 160 -1.02 10.13 14.24
C ARG A 160 -1.19 11.59 13.85
N ALA A 161 -2.37 12.18 14.10
CA ALA A 161 -2.65 13.59 13.86
C ALA A 161 -1.76 14.49 14.73
N GLU A 162 -1.66 14.20 16.03
CA GLU A 162 -0.72 14.90 16.93
C GLU A 162 0.73 14.78 16.43
N ALA A 163 1.17 13.56 16.11
CA ALA A 163 2.53 13.35 15.62
C ALA A 163 2.79 14.11 14.31
N ALA A 164 1.80 14.21 13.42
CA ALA A 164 1.89 14.97 12.19
C ALA A 164 1.99 16.49 12.45
N VAL A 165 1.18 17.03 13.38
CA VAL A 165 1.25 18.43 13.79
C VAL A 165 2.62 18.78 14.34
N ILE A 166 3.11 18.00 15.31
CA ILE A 166 4.42 18.23 15.92
C ILE A 166 5.55 18.08 14.91
N ALA A 167 5.45 17.11 14.00
CA ALA A 167 6.43 16.97 12.91
C ALA A 167 6.40 18.18 11.99
N TRP A 168 5.22 18.60 11.52
CA TRP A 168 5.05 19.74 10.63
C TRP A 168 5.60 21.01 11.26
N LEU A 169 5.20 21.33 12.51
CA LEU A 169 5.72 22.46 13.27
C LEU A 169 7.25 22.45 13.35
N ARG A 170 7.84 21.30 13.71
CA ARG A 170 9.30 21.16 13.78
C ARG A 170 9.97 21.53 12.46
N HIS A 171 9.40 21.15 11.31
CA HIS A 171 9.96 21.46 10.00
C HIS A 171 9.70 22.91 9.57
N GLN A 172 8.59 23.52 10.00
CA GLN A 172 8.20 24.86 9.55
C GLN A 172 8.72 25.99 10.43
N THR A 173 8.80 25.78 11.75
CA THR A 173 9.05 26.85 12.73
C THR A 173 10.42 26.74 13.39
N THR A 174 11.25 25.78 12.98
CA THR A 174 12.60 25.58 13.55
C THR A 174 13.62 25.25 12.47
N ALA A 175 14.91 25.45 12.75
CA ALA A 175 16.01 25.09 11.83
C ALA A 175 16.30 23.57 11.77
N TYR A 176 15.33 22.71 12.10
CA TYR A 176 15.53 21.27 12.27
C TYR A 176 16.13 20.58 11.04
N ASP A 177 15.78 21.00 9.83
CA ASP A 177 16.27 20.38 8.59
C ASP A 177 17.75 20.70 8.32
N GLN A 178 18.26 21.81 8.86
CA GLN A 178 19.65 22.26 8.67
C GLN A 178 20.52 22.03 9.92
N MET A 179 19.90 21.64 11.04
CA MET A 179 20.59 21.40 12.31
C MET A 179 21.49 20.17 12.22
N HIS A 180 22.77 20.35 12.54
CA HIS A 180 23.69 19.24 12.74
C HIS A 180 23.38 18.53 14.07
N ILE A 181 23.00 17.25 14.00
CA ILE A 181 22.79 16.40 15.19
C ILE A 181 23.91 15.34 15.22
N PRO A 182 24.77 15.32 16.25
CA PRO A 182 25.82 14.32 16.39
C PRO A 182 25.25 12.89 16.36
N ARG A 183 26.00 11.94 15.77
CA ARG A 183 25.61 10.52 15.65
C ARG A 183 25.83 9.73 16.95
N ILE A 184 25.41 10.31 18.07
CA ILE A 184 25.49 9.70 19.40
C ILE A 184 24.17 8.98 19.68
N GLN A 185 24.22 7.80 20.28
CA GLN A 185 23.03 7.01 20.61
C GLN A 185 22.07 7.84 21.46
N GLY A 186 20.81 7.92 21.03
CA GLY A 186 19.76 8.66 21.76
C GLY A 186 19.69 10.16 21.47
N MET A 187 20.77 10.80 21.03
CA MET A 187 20.85 12.27 20.84
C MET A 187 19.75 12.81 19.93
N ARG A 188 19.52 12.17 18.78
CA ARG A 188 18.44 12.56 17.85
C ARG A 188 17.05 12.47 18.46
N ARG A 189 16.81 11.49 19.35
CA ARG A 189 15.51 11.33 20.03
C ARG A 189 15.31 12.46 21.04
N GLU A 190 16.36 12.80 21.78
CA GLU A 190 16.33 13.90 22.74
C GLU A 190 16.08 15.25 22.07
N VAL A 191 16.81 15.57 21.00
CA VAL A 191 16.61 16.81 20.24
C VAL A 191 15.17 16.89 19.73
N ARG A 192 14.64 15.79 19.17
CA ARG A 192 13.24 15.72 18.71
C ARG A 192 12.24 15.94 19.85
N ARG A 193 12.51 15.41 21.05
CA ARG A 193 11.67 15.62 22.23
C ARG A 193 11.65 17.09 22.66
N LYS A 194 12.82 17.74 22.73
CA LYS A 194 12.93 19.18 23.06
C LYS A 194 12.20 20.06 22.05
N LEU A 195 12.36 19.79 20.75
CA LEU A 195 11.66 20.52 19.69
C LEU A 195 10.14 20.27 19.71
N ALA A 196 9.72 19.04 20.04
CA ALA A 196 8.32 18.74 20.22
C ALA A 196 7.69 19.51 21.38
N GLN A 197 8.42 19.70 22.49
CA GLN A 197 7.95 20.53 23.60
C GLN A 197 7.79 21.99 23.17
N ARG A 198 8.81 22.58 22.54
CA ARG A 198 8.73 23.96 22.00
C ARG A 198 7.56 24.15 21.04
N SER A 199 7.27 23.13 20.22
CA SER A 199 6.13 23.14 19.30
C SER A 199 4.80 23.19 20.06
N ARG A 200 4.65 22.46 21.17
CA ARG A 200 3.45 22.52 22.03
C ARG A 200 3.33 23.87 22.71
N ASP A 201 4.42 24.41 23.23
CA ASP A 201 4.44 25.71 23.90
C ASP A 201 4.01 26.84 22.95
N LEU A 202 4.43 26.76 21.69
CA LEU A 202 4.00 27.68 20.62
C LEU A 202 2.48 27.65 20.40
N LEU A 203 1.86 26.46 20.43
CA LEU A 203 0.40 26.33 20.24
C LEU A 203 -0.40 26.91 21.41
N THR A 204 0.16 26.94 22.63
CA THR A 204 -0.55 27.40 23.84
C THR A 204 -1.09 28.83 23.70
N ARG A 205 -0.35 29.75 23.06
CA ARG A 205 -0.81 31.14 22.85
C ARG A 205 -2.07 31.19 21.98
N TYR A 206 -2.08 30.44 20.88
CA TYR A 206 -3.23 30.33 19.98
C TYR A 206 -4.44 29.64 20.62
N ARG A 207 -4.20 28.69 21.53
CA ARG A 207 -5.26 28.04 22.32
C ARG A 207 -5.92 28.98 23.34
N ARG A 208 -5.18 29.99 23.82
CA ARG A 208 -5.67 31.00 24.78
C ARG A 208 -6.35 32.20 24.12
N GLY A 209 -6.25 32.34 22.80
CA GLY A 209 -6.81 33.48 22.08
C GLY A 209 -5.96 34.74 22.14
N GLU A 210 -4.72 34.64 22.62
CA GLU A 210 -3.76 35.75 22.66
C GLU A 210 -3.43 36.18 21.23
N ALA A 211 -3.25 37.49 20.99
CA ALA A 211 -2.85 37.99 19.69
C ALA A 211 -1.44 37.47 19.35
N PRO A 212 -1.24 36.80 18.20
CA PRO A 212 0.09 36.38 17.80
C PRO A 212 0.93 37.60 17.44
N ASP A 213 2.18 37.58 17.88
CA ASP A 213 3.19 38.54 17.43
C ASP A 213 3.30 38.46 15.88
N PRO A 214 3.37 39.58 15.15
CA PRO A 214 3.65 39.60 13.71
C PRO A 214 4.91 38.79 13.31
N GLU A 215 5.92 38.73 14.18
CA GLU A 215 7.13 37.93 13.95
C GLU A 215 6.99 36.47 14.39
N CYS A 216 5.78 36.03 14.78
CA CYS A 216 5.55 34.67 15.22
C CYS A 216 5.94 33.68 14.09
N PRO A 217 6.85 32.72 14.36
CA PRO A 217 7.28 31.75 13.36
C PRO A 217 6.14 30.96 12.70
N LEU A 218 5.02 30.79 13.40
CA LEU A 218 3.84 30.13 12.86
C LEU A 218 3.08 31.00 11.84
N ALA A 219 2.90 32.29 12.15
CA ALA A 219 2.27 33.23 11.23
C ALA A 219 3.09 33.34 9.93
N LEU A 220 4.42 33.46 10.06
CA LEU A 220 5.35 33.46 8.93
C LEU A 220 5.32 32.15 8.12
N ALA A 221 5.21 31.00 8.79
CA ALA A 221 5.10 29.71 8.10
C ALA A 221 3.78 29.56 7.33
N LEU A 222 2.68 30.12 7.84
CA LEU A 222 1.38 30.08 7.19
C LEU A 222 1.25 31.13 6.07
N ALA A 223 1.98 32.24 6.15
CA ALA A 223 2.08 33.21 5.05
C ALA A 223 2.84 32.66 3.83
N LYS A 224 3.75 31.69 4.03
CA LYS A 224 4.43 31.03 2.92
C LYS A 224 3.45 30.18 2.10
N PRO A 225 3.52 30.22 0.76
CA PRO A 225 2.75 29.31 -0.07
C PRO A 225 3.14 27.86 0.28
N PRO A 226 2.18 26.91 0.23
CA PRO A 226 2.50 25.51 0.45
C PRO A 226 3.61 25.11 -0.53
N LYS A 227 4.71 24.56 0.01
CA LYS A 227 5.81 24.05 -0.83
C LYS A 227 5.18 23.05 -1.78
N ALA A 228 5.23 23.32 -3.09
CA ALA A 228 4.74 22.42 -4.11
C ALA A 228 5.40 21.06 -3.88
N GLU A 229 4.65 20.15 -3.26
CA GLU A 229 5.16 18.84 -2.94
C GLU A 229 5.42 18.19 -4.30
N ARG A 230 6.65 17.72 -4.51
CA ARG A 230 6.98 16.95 -5.70
C ARG A 230 6.17 15.67 -5.62
N VAL A 231 4.92 15.72 -6.09
CA VAL A 231 4.13 14.54 -6.40
C VAL A 231 5.01 13.80 -7.40
N ARG A 232 5.70 12.76 -6.94
CA ARG A 232 6.29 11.79 -7.85
C ARG A 232 5.11 11.27 -8.63
N ALA A 233 4.98 11.73 -9.87
CA ALA A 233 3.99 11.22 -10.81
C ALA A 233 4.02 9.70 -10.67
N THR A 234 2.85 9.11 -10.42
CA THR A 234 2.64 7.67 -10.51
C THR A 234 3.36 7.22 -11.78
N PRO A 235 4.31 6.29 -11.74
CA PRO A 235 4.96 5.85 -12.96
C PRO A 235 3.85 5.38 -13.90
N THR A 236 3.67 6.10 -15.00
CA THR A 236 2.84 5.70 -16.12
C THR A 236 3.16 4.23 -16.39
N PRO A 237 2.15 3.34 -16.55
CA PRO A 237 2.43 1.96 -16.90
C PRO A 237 3.34 1.99 -18.13
N ARG A 238 4.58 1.53 -17.93
CA ARG A 238 5.56 1.44 -19.01
C ARG A 238 4.86 0.64 -20.12
N PRO A 239 4.71 1.18 -21.33
CA PRO A 239 4.06 0.45 -22.41
C PRO A 239 4.76 -0.90 -22.52
N ALA A 240 3.97 -1.96 -22.67
CA ALA A 240 4.49 -3.28 -22.93
C ALA A 240 5.53 -3.15 -24.05
N ARG A 241 6.76 -3.61 -23.80
CA ARG A 241 7.78 -3.67 -24.85
C ARG A 241 7.17 -4.50 -25.96
N VAL A 242 6.79 -3.85 -27.06
CA VAL A 242 6.46 -4.53 -28.31
C VAL A 242 7.70 -5.35 -28.65
N PRO A 243 7.58 -6.67 -28.86
CA PRO A 243 8.71 -7.44 -29.35
C PRO A 243 9.09 -6.84 -30.71
N VAL A 244 10.32 -6.34 -30.80
CA VAL A 244 10.93 -5.99 -32.08
C VAL A 244 10.92 -7.27 -32.89
N ALA A 245 10.11 -7.30 -33.94
CA ALA A 245 10.09 -8.38 -34.91
C ALA A 245 11.52 -8.54 -35.43
N ALA A 246 12.05 -9.76 -35.32
CA ALA A 246 13.28 -10.14 -35.99
C ALA A 246 13.11 -9.89 -37.50
N PRO A 247 14.16 -9.45 -38.21
CA PRO A 247 14.06 -9.20 -39.64
C PRO A 247 13.67 -10.50 -40.37
N THR A 248 12.50 -10.47 -41.00
CA THR A 248 12.00 -11.48 -41.92
C THR A 248 12.99 -11.64 -43.07
N ALA A 249 13.49 -12.87 -43.25
CA ALA A 249 14.21 -13.25 -44.44
C ALA A 249 13.28 -13.11 -45.65
N THR A 250 13.77 -12.41 -46.65
CA THR A 250 13.18 -12.16 -47.96
C THR A 250 12.94 -13.48 -48.69
N VAL A 251 11.69 -13.78 -49.04
CA VAL A 251 11.35 -14.69 -50.14
C VAL A 251 10.25 -14.02 -50.96
N THR A 252 10.58 -13.71 -52.21
CA THR A 252 9.68 -13.23 -53.27
C THR A 252 9.51 -14.38 -54.30
N PRO A 253 8.53 -14.35 -55.22
CA PRO A 253 7.30 -15.15 -55.10
C PRO A 253 7.07 -16.09 -56.30
N ALA A 254 6.07 -16.96 -56.21
CA ALA A 254 5.48 -17.59 -57.39
C ALA A 254 3.95 -17.48 -57.34
N SER A 255 3.44 -16.54 -58.15
CA SER A 255 2.32 -16.64 -59.08
C SER A 255 1.16 -17.61 -58.77
N GLY A 256 -0.07 -17.06 -58.74
CA GLY A 256 -1.26 -17.79 -59.19
C GLY A 256 -2.57 -17.51 -58.46
N ALA A 257 -3.47 -16.79 -59.14
CA ALA A 257 -4.94 -16.81 -59.05
C ALA A 257 -5.68 -16.04 -57.94
N GLN A 258 -6.44 -15.03 -58.40
CA GLN A 258 -7.67 -14.46 -57.85
C GLN A 258 -8.89 -15.06 -58.61
N PRO A 259 -10.16 -14.65 -58.35
CA PRO A 259 -10.89 -14.53 -57.07
C PRO A 259 -12.35 -15.08 -57.17
N ALA A 260 -13.05 -15.23 -56.04
CA ALA A 260 -14.52 -15.24 -55.92
C ALA A 260 -14.89 -15.21 -54.42
N GLU A 261 -15.96 -14.64 -53.90
CA GLU A 261 -16.98 -13.69 -54.32
C GLU A 261 -17.74 -13.34 -53.02
N ALA A 262 -18.23 -12.10 -52.90
CA ALA A 262 -18.88 -11.58 -51.69
C ALA A 262 -20.37 -11.93 -51.66
N VAL A 263 -20.91 -12.37 -50.51
CA VAL A 263 -22.35 -12.23 -50.20
C VAL A 263 -22.60 -12.12 -48.68
N ALA A 264 -23.25 -11.02 -48.28
CA ALA A 264 -24.18 -10.86 -47.17
C ALA A 264 -25.38 -10.04 -47.73
N PRO A 265 -26.55 -9.85 -47.08
CA PRO A 265 -26.92 -10.15 -45.69
C PRO A 265 -28.33 -10.80 -45.53
N GLY A 266 -28.74 -11.11 -44.30
CA GLY A 266 -30.11 -11.56 -43.99
C GLY A 266 -30.53 -11.23 -42.56
N ALA A 267 -31.63 -10.48 -42.44
CA ALA A 267 -32.22 -9.91 -41.23
C ALA A 267 -33.23 -10.85 -40.53
N GLY A 268 -33.63 -10.46 -39.31
CA GLY A 268 -34.78 -11.00 -38.55
C GLY A 268 -34.36 -11.86 -37.36
N ALA A 269 -34.98 -11.82 -36.17
CA ALA A 269 -36.13 -11.07 -35.69
C ALA A 269 -36.07 -11.04 -34.15
N HIS A 270 -36.74 -10.04 -33.57
CA HIS A 270 -37.06 -9.92 -32.16
C HIS A 270 -38.02 -11.03 -31.71
N GLU A 271 -37.77 -11.65 -30.56
CA GLU A 271 -38.85 -12.22 -29.76
C GLU A 271 -38.58 -12.13 -28.25
N SER A 272 -39.45 -11.37 -27.59
CA SER A 272 -39.54 -11.17 -26.15
C SER A 272 -39.99 -12.45 -25.45
N ALA A 273 -39.24 -12.89 -24.45
CA ALA A 273 -39.71 -13.88 -23.47
C ALA A 273 -39.63 -13.31 -22.06
N ILE A 274 -40.80 -12.95 -21.55
CA ILE A 274 -41.11 -12.58 -20.17
C ILE A 274 -40.71 -13.75 -19.24
N ARG A 275 -39.89 -13.50 -18.21
CA ARG A 275 -39.67 -14.44 -17.10
C ARG A 275 -40.27 -13.87 -15.81
N PRO A 276 -41.05 -14.66 -15.05
CA PRO A 276 -41.68 -14.19 -13.82
C PRO A 276 -40.68 -14.13 -12.64
N ALA A 277 -40.97 -13.20 -11.73
CA ALA A 277 -40.23 -12.92 -10.51
C ALA A 277 -40.28 -14.09 -9.52
N VAL A 278 -39.11 -14.54 -9.06
CA VAL A 278 -38.99 -15.50 -7.95
C VAL A 278 -38.77 -14.73 -6.65
N ALA A 279 -39.63 -15.01 -5.68
CA ALA A 279 -39.71 -14.41 -4.36
C ALA A 279 -38.42 -14.54 -3.54
N ARG A 280 -38.09 -13.48 -2.78
CA ARG A 280 -37.00 -13.46 -1.79
C ARG A 280 -37.43 -14.21 -0.52
N PRO A 281 -36.60 -15.10 0.05
CA PRO A 281 -36.83 -15.60 1.40
C PRO A 281 -36.34 -14.59 2.45
N THR A 282 -37.19 -14.37 3.46
CA THR A 282 -36.93 -13.63 4.70
C THR A 282 -35.83 -14.30 5.55
N PRO A 283 -34.95 -13.54 6.22
CA PRO A 283 -33.93 -14.11 7.11
C PRO A 283 -34.52 -14.47 8.50
N PRO A 284 -34.01 -15.52 9.17
CA PRO A 284 -34.46 -15.90 10.51
C PRO A 284 -33.84 -15.03 11.62
N VAL A 285 -34.63 -14.87 12.67
CA VAL A 285 -34.35 -14.16 13.93
C VAL A 285 -33.17 -14.79 14.67
N GLN A 286 -32.14 -13.99 15.00
CA GLN A 286 -30.99 -14.43 15.79
C GLN A 286 -31.33 -14.41 17.30
N ARG A 287 -31.16 -15.55 17.97
CA ARG A 287 -31.10 -15.65 19.44
C ARG A 287 -29.74 -15.14 19.93
N SER A 288 -29.74 -14.22 20.88
CA SER A 288 -28.55 -13.66 21.53
C SER A 288 -27.77 -14.73 22.31
N VAL A 289 -26.59 -15.09 21.81
CA VAL A 289 -25.58 -15.86 22.56
C VAL A 289 -24.57 -14.86 23.13
N LYS A 290 -24.38 -14.90 24.45
CA LYS A 290 -23.44 -14.04 25.19
C LYS A 290 -22.01 -14.26 24.66
N ALA A 291 -21.36 -13.20 24.19
CA ALA A 291 -20.03 -13.27 23.61
C ALA A 291 -18.97 -13.69 24.65
N PRO A 292 -17.94 -14.46 24.25
CA PRO A 292 -16.84 -14.83 25.14
C PRO A 292 -15.94 -13.61 25.42
N GLU A 293 -15.51 -13.47 26.67
CA GLU A 293 -14.68 -12.38 27.19
C GLU A 293 -13.34 -12.25 26.42
N ASP A 294 -12.91 -11.00 26.15
CA ASP A 294 -11.68 -10.69 25.42
C ASP A 294 -10.46 -11.17 26.23
N PRO A 295 -9.55 -11.99 25.65
CA PRO A 295 -8.31 -12.44 26.30
C PRO A 295 -7.44 -11.30 26.86
N ARG A 296 -7.62 -10.07 26.39
CA ARG A 296 -6.93 -8.88 26.89
C ARG A 296 -7.53 -8.36 28.18
N GLU A 297 -8.84 -8.41 28.36
CA GLU A 297 -9.52 -8.05 29.62
C GLU A 297 -9.17 -9.05 30.72
N ALA A 298 -9.11 -10.35 30.39
CA ALA A 298 -8.65 -11.39 31.31
C ALA A 298 -7.21 -11.14 31.79
N LYS A 299 -6.30 -10.72 30.89
CA LYS A 299 -4.92 -10.35 31.25
C LYS A 299 -4.85 -9.09 32.11
N GLN A 300 -5.65 -8.07 31.83
CA GLN A 300 -5.66 -6.84 32.62
C GLN A 300 -6.22 -7.07 34.03
N ARG A 301 -7.24 -7.92 34.16
CA ARG A 301 -7.81 -8.33 35.44
C ARG A 301 -6.79 -9.09 36.30
N ALA A 302 -6.06 -10.03 35.71
CA ALA A 302 -5.00 -10.78 36.39
C ALA A 302 -3.85 -9.87 36.89
N VAL A 303 -3.47 -8.86 36.12
CA VAL A 303 -2.46 -7.87 36.54
C VAL A 303 -2.97 -6.99 37.68
N ARG A 304 -4.24 -6.59 37.64
CA ARG A 304 -4.86 -5.76 38.68
C ARG A 304 -5.01 -6.51 40.01
N GLU A 305 -5.40 -7.78 39.98
CA GLU A 305 -5.45 -8.64 41.18
C GLU A 305 -4.04 -8.87 41.77
N ARG A 306 -3.02 -9.02 40.93
CA ARG A 306 -1.63 -9.18 41.38
C ARG A 306 -1.07 -7.92 42.04
N MET A 307 -1.49 -6.74 41.58
CA MET A 307 -1.12 -5.47 42.24
C MET A 307 -1.84 -5.27 43.57
N LEU A 308 -3.10 -5.67 43.67
CA LEU A 308 -3.88 -5.56 44.92
C LEU A 308 -3.34 -6.50 46.00
N ARG A 309 -2.97 -7.74 45.64
CA ARG A 309 -2.33 -8.68 46.58
C ARG A 309 -0.96 -8.21 47.08
N ARG A 310 -0.23 -7.41 46.29
CA ARG A 310 1.05 -6.81 46.71
C ARG A 310 0.90 -5.61 47.65
N ARG A 311 -0.29 -5.01 47.74
CA ARG A 311 -0.56 -3.85 48.61
C ARG A 311 -1.25 -4.20 49.93
N GLY A 312 -1.72 -5.43 50.10
CA GLY A 312 -2.42 -5.89 51.32
C GLY A 312 -1.66 -6.90 52.16
N GLY A 313 -0.34 -7.01 52.01
CA GLY A 313 0.52 -7.94 52.75
C GLY A 313 1.68 -7.22 53.44
N GLY A 314 1.35 -6.19 54.22
CA GLY A 314 2.24 -5.51 55.16
C GLY A 314 1.56 -5.47 56.51
#